data_AF-A0A6B3I182-F1
#
_entry.id   AF-A0A6B3I182-F1
#
_cell.length_a   1.000
_cell.length_b   1.000
_cell.length_c   1.000
_cell.angle_alpha   90.00
_cell.angle_beta   90.00
_cell.angle_gamma   90.00
#
_symmetry.space_group_name_H-M   'P 1'
#
loop_
_entity.id
_entity.type
_entity.pdbx_description
1 polymer ?
#
loop_
_entity_poly.entity_id
_entity_poly.type
_entity_poly.pdbx_seq_one_letter_code
_entity_poly.pdbx_strand_id
1 'polypeptide(L)' 'WLATGGSKGGMTATYFERFYPKDMDGVVAYVAPNDVDDREDSAYDRFFRNVGTKECRDKLQAVQREALIRRAPLQ' A
#
# COMPACT_ATOMS: atom_id res chain seq x y z
N TRP A 1 5.66 19.54 20.40
CA TRP A 1 5.02 18.21 20.49
C TRP A 1 5.24 17.46 19.18
N LEU A 2 5.12 16.13 19.17
CA LEU A 2 5.28 15.30 17.98
C LEU A 2 3.93 14.83 17.45
N ALA A 3 3.73 14.89 16.14
CA ALA A 3 2.56 14.33 15.48
C ALA A 3 2.84 12.90 14.99
N THR A 4 1.78 12.09 14.87
CA THR A 4 1.89 10.74 14.34
C THR A 4 0.61 10.32 13.62
N GLY A 5 0.72 9.29 12.79
CA GLY A 5 -0.43 8.65 12.16
C GLY A 5 -0.01 7.45 11.32
N GLY A 6 -0.96 6.53 11.13
CA GLY A 6 -0.82 5.38 10.25
C GLY A 6 -1.46 5.61 8.90
N SER A 7 -0.85 5.12 7.81
CA SER A 7 -1.41 5.18 6.45
C SER A 7 -1.79 6.63 6.08
N LYS A 8 -3.06 6.88 5.73
CA LYS A 8 -3.57 8.23 5.46
C LYS A 8 -3.32 9.24 6.58
N GLY A 9 -3.34 8.80 7.84
CA GLY A 9 -3.04 9.67 8.98
C GLY A 9 -1.57 10.09 9.01
N GLY A 10 -0.66 9.17 8.63
CA GLY A 10 0.77 9.48 8.50
C GLY A 10 1.03 10.47 7.37
N MET A 11 0.38 10.29 6.21
CA MET A 11 0.45 11.28 5.11
C MET A 11 -0.05 12.65 5.58
N THR A 12 -1.18 12.67 6.29
CA THR A 12 -1.79 13.90 6.79
C THR A 12 -0.85 14.63 7.74
N ALA A 13 -0.22 13.92 8.69
CA ALA A 13 0.76 14.50 9.60
C ALA A 13 1.97 15.05 8.85
N THR A 14 2.52 14.30 7.87
CA THR A 14 3.63 14.75 7.02
C THR A 14 3.28 16.00 6.21
N TYR A 15 2.10 16.03 5.58
CA TYR A 15 1.68 17.18 4.79
C TYR A 15 1.41 18.39 5.68
N PHE A 16 0.81 18.18 6.85
CA PHE A 16 0.58 19.27 7.79
C PHE A 16 1.89 19.89 8.27
N GLU A 17 2.91 19.09 8.62
CA GLU A 17 4.24 19.61 8.96
C GLU A 17 4.86 20.38 7.78
N ARG A 18 4.74 19.88 6.54
CA ARG A 18 5.25 20.57 5.35
C ARG A 18 4.62 21.95 5.12
N PHE A 19 3.33 22.12 5.43
CA PHE A 19 2.60 23.37 5.19
C PHE A 19 2.53 24.28 6.42
N TYR A 20 2.66 23.73 7.63
CA TYR A 20 2.60 24.43 8.92
C TYR A 20 3.78 24.01 9.82
N PRO A 21 5.04 24.27 9.42
CA PRO A 21 6.23 23.70 10.05
C PRO A 21 6.54 24.23 11.46
N LYS A 22 5.75 25.20 11.97
CA LYS A 22 5.91 25.77 13.32
C LYS A 22 4.90 25.23 14.32
N ASP A 23 3.94 24.43 13.87
CA ASP A 23 2.84 23.96 14.72
C ASP A 23 3.20 22.67 15.47
N MET A 24 4.30 21.99 15.10
CA MET A 24 4.83 20.79 15.76
C MET A 24 6.36 20.68 15.57
N ASP A 25 7.02 19.87 16.41
CA ASP A 25 8.48 19.69 16.37
C ASP A 25 8.93 18.56 15.43
N GLY A 26 7.99 17.74 14.94
CA GLY A 26 8.28 16.64 14.03
C GLY A 26 7.15 15.62 13.89
N VAL A 27 7.32 14.68 12.96
CA VAL A 27 6.33 13.67 12.59
C VAL A 27 6.91 12.26 12.64
N VAL A 28 6.17 11.32 13.23
CA VAL A 28 6.39 9.87 13.07
C VAL A 28 5.30 9.31 12.17
N ALA A 29 5.60 9.14 10.89
CA ALA A 29 4.64 8.71 9.85
C ALA A 29 4.69 7.19 9.63
N TYR A 30 3.80 6.44 10.26
CA TYR A 30 3.75 4.98 10.11
C TYR A 30 3.09 4.59 8.79
N VAL A 31 3.80 3.80 7.98
CA VAL A 31 3.30 3.23 6.70
C VAL A 31 2.54 4.25 5.83
N ALA A 32 3.00 5.51 5.80
CA ALA A 32 2.35 6.58 5.06
C ALA A 32 2.60 6.42 3.55
N PRO A 33 1.57 6.17 2.72
CA PRO A 33 1.76 5.92 1.30
C PRO A 33 1.87 7.25 0.52
N ASN A 34 3.00 7.94 0.65
CA ASN A 34 3.34 9.13 -0.13
C ASN A 34 3.96 8.76 -1.47
N ASP A 35 3.20 8.06 -2.31
CA ASP A 35 3.69 7.69 -3.64
C ASP A 35 3.79 8.92 -4.55
N VAL A 36 4.90 9.02 -5.28
CA VAL A 36 5.17 10.12 -6.22
C VAL A 36 5.07 9.67 -7.67
N ASP A 37 5.10 8.37 -7.92
CA ASP A 37 4.93 7.76 -9.25
C ASP A 37 3.96 6.59 -9.15
N ASP A 38 2.71 6.84 -9.59
CA ASP A 38 1.62 5.85 -9.63
C ASP A 38 1.96 4.58 -10.42
N ARG A 39 3.03 4.59 -11.22
CA ARG A 39 3.46 3.43 -12.02
C ARG A 39 4.58 2.61 -11.38
N GLU A 40 5.11 3.02 -10.23
CA GLU A 40 6.24 2.36 -9.56
C GLU A 40 5.79 1.27 -8.57
N ASP A 41 5.27 0.17 -9.10
CA ASP A 41 4.82 -0.97 -8.29
C ASP A 41 5.92 -2.02 -8.02
N SER A 42 7.17 -1.77 -8.41
CA SER A 42 8.20 -2.81 -8.48
C SER A 42 8.55 -3.42 -7.10
N ALA A 43 8.34 -2.66 -6.03
CA ALA A 43 8.50 -3.13 -4.66
C ALA A 43 7.45 -4.20 -4.29
N TYR A 44 6.19 -3.98 -4.64
CA TYR A 44 5.11 -4.94 -4.44
C TYR A 44 5.31 -6.18 -5.31
N ASP A 45 5.68 -6.00 -6.58
CA ASP A 45 6.00 -7.11 -7.47
C ASP A 45 7.12 -8.00 -6.92
N ARG A 46 8.19 -7.40 -6.38
CA ARG A 46 9.29 -8.13 -5.72
C ARG A 46 8.79 -8.91 -4.50
N PHE A 47 7.95 -8.30 -3.69
CA PHE A 47 7.38 -8.93 -2.50
C PHE A 47 6.49 -10.12 -2.86
N PHE A 48 5.54 -9.93 -3.79
CA PHE A 48 4.59 -10.98 -4.18
C PHE A 48 5.24 -12.19 -4.84
N ARG A 49 6.42 -12.04 -5.45
CA ARG A 49 7.20 -13.18 -5.96
C ARG A 49 7.61 -14.18 -4.87
N ASN A 50 7.82 -13.72 -3.64
CA ASN A 50 8.47 -14.51 -2.60
C ASN A 50 7.63 -14.67 -1.32
N VAL A 51 6.59 -13.86 -1.11
CA VAL A 51 5.73 -13.98 0.07
C VAL A 51 5.04 -15.34 0.14
N GLY A 52 5.09 -15.98 1.31
CA GLY A 52 4.49 -17.29 1.56
C GLY A 52 5.20 -18.46 0.85
N THR A 53 4.55 -19.63 0.87
CA THR A 53 5.06 -20.82 0.16
C THR A 53 4.69 -20.76 -1.32
N LYS A 54 5.49 -21.44 -2.17
CA LYS A 54 5.15 -21.59 -3.60
C LYS A 54 3.76 -22.21 -3.77
N GLU A 55 3.44 -23.24 -2.99
CA GLU A 55 2.14 -23.91 -3.01
C GLU A 55 0.97 -22.94 -2.72
N CYS A 56 1.12 -22.04 -1.74
CA CYS A 56 0.11 -21.02 -1.45
C CYS A 56 -0.10 -20.08 -2.64
N ARG A 57 1.00 -19.60 -3.26
CA ARG A 57 0.93 -18.74 -4.45
C ARG A 57 0.28 -19.45 -5.63
N ASP A 58 0.63 -20.71 -5.89
CA ASP A 58 0.04 -21.51 -6.96
C ASP A 58 -1.48 -21.69 -6.75
N LYS A 59 -1.91 -21.97 -5.50
CA LYS A 59 -3.33 -22.08 -5.13
C LYS A 59 -4.09 -20.77 -5.31
N LEU A 60 -3.51 -19.64 -4.90
CA LEU A 60 -4.11 -18.32 -5.10
C LEU A 60 -4.30 -17.98 -6.58
N GLN A 61 -3.28 -18.25 -7.41
CA GLN A 61 -3.38 -18.07 -8.86
C GLN A 61 -4.47 -18.95 -9.49
N ALA A 62 -4.60 -20.20 -9.04
CA ALA A 62 -5.66 -21.11 -9.50
C ALA A 62 -7.05 -20.56 -9.18
N VAL A 63 -7.27 -20.04 -7.97
CA VAL A 63 -8.55 -19.41 -7.57
C VAL A 63 -8.84 -18.17 -8.42
N GLN A 64 -7.85 -17.30 -8.63
CA GLN A 64 -8.01 -16.11 -9.49
C GLN A 64 -8.42 -16.49 -10.92
N ARG A 65 -7.77 -17.53 -11.49
CA ARG A 65 -8.10 -18.03 -12.82
C ARG A 65 -9.50 -18.62 -12.88
N GLU A 66 -9.86 -19.48 -11.94
CA GLU A 66 -11.18 -20.13 -11.90
C GLU A 66 -12.31 -19.10 -11.74
N ALA A 67 -12.10 -18.05 -10.94
CA ALA A 67 -13.07 -16.96 -10.80
C ALA A 67 -13.34 -16.26 -12.13
N LEU A 68 -12.32 -16.07 -12.97
CA LEU A 68 -12.46 -15.46 -14.29
C LEU A 68 -13.09 -16.40 -15.33
N ILE A 69 -12.82 -17.70 -15.25
CA ILE A 69 -13.42 -18.72 -16.15
C ILE A 69 -14.92 -18.85 -15.87
N ARG A 70 -15.31 -18.83 -14.58
CA ARG A 70 -16.69 -19.05 -14.14
C ARG A 70 -17.52 -17.76 -14.09
N ARG A 71 -16.96 -16.61 -14.45
CA ARG A 71 -17.69 -15.35 -14.41
C ARG A 71 -18.82 -15.36 -15.44
N ALA A 72 -20.01 -14.90 -15.05
CA ALA A 72 -21.04 -14.55 -16.02
C ALA A 72 -20.61 -13.29 -16.80
N PRO A 73 -21.15 -13.05 -18.01
CA PRO A 73 -20.94 -11.79 -18.72
C PRO A 73 -21.32 -10.60 -17.84
N LEU A 74 -20.53 -9.54 -17.86
CA LEU A 74 -20.92 -8.26 -17.26
C LEU A 74 -22.11 -7.73 -18.07
N GLN A 75 -23.27 -7.58 -17.42
CA GLN A 75 -24.46 -6.94 -17.99
C GLN A 75 -24.34 -5.42 -17.90
#